data_AF-A0A1G9HMW6-F1
#
_entry.id   AF-A0A1G9HMW6-F1
#
_cell.length_a   1.000
_cell.length_b   1.000
_cell.length_c   1.000
_cell.angle_alpha   90.00
_cell.angle_beta   90.00
_cell.angle_gamma   90.00
#
_symmetry.space_group_name_H-M   'P 1'
#
loop_
_entity.id
_entity.type
_entity.pdbx_description
1 polymer ?
#
loop_
_entity_poly.entity_id
_entity_poly.type
_entity_poly.pdbx_seq_one_letter_code
_entity_poly.pdbx_strand_id
1 'polypeptide(L)' 'MADYRREYDLSPDAVAVLDLPEFLWLLRGLSPSARFMKAWRDAPRNVYTDADIAAVHDN' A
#
# COMPACT_ATOMS: atom_id res chain seq x y z
N MET A 1 -8.25 6.42 -11.72
CA MET A 1 -9.47 6.34 -10.89
C MET A 1 -9.21 5.32 -9.80
N ALA A 2 -9.43 5.65 -8.53
CA ALA A 2 -9.14 4.76 -7.42
C ALA A 2 -10.24 3.68 -7.33
N ASP A 3 -9.86 2.40 -7.36
CA ASP A 3 -10.80 1.27 -7.45
C ASP A 3 -11.04 0.67 -6.06
N TYR A 4 -12.04 1.20 -5.35
CA TYR A 4 -12.43 0.77 -3.99
C TYR A 4 -12.80 -0.70 -3.91
N ARG A 5 -13.37 -1.25 -4.99
CA ARG A 5 -13.76 -2.66 -5.06
C ARG A 5 -12.55 -3.58 -4.96
N ARG A 6 -11.44 -3.21 -5.59
CA ARG A 6 -10.22 -4.02 -5.58
C ARG A 6 -9.48 -3.99 -4.24
N GLU A 7 -9.46 -2.83 -3.57
CA GLU A 7 -8.66 -2.65 -2.35
C GLU A 7 -9.45 -2.99 -1.07
N TYR A 8 -10.76 -2.77 -1.05
CA TYR A 8 -11.61 -2.92 0.14
C TYR A 8 -12.82 -3.85 -0.03
N ASP A 9 -12.96 -4.50 -1.20
CA ASP A 9 -14.10 -5.38 -1.53
C ASP A 9 -15.49 -4.70 -1.39
N LEU A 10 -15.54 -3.38 -1.60
CA LEU A 10 -16.77 -2.61 -1.48
C LEU A 10 -17.56 -2.61 -2.79
N SER A 11 -18.87 -2.87 -2.68
CA SER A 11 -19.82 -2.66 -3.78
C SER A 11 -20.16 -1.17 -3.94
N PRO A 12 -20.62 -0.72 -5.12
CA PRO A 12 -21.05 0.68 -5.31
C PRO A 12 -22.13 1.13 -4.33
N ASP A 13 -23.08 0.24 -4.01
CA ASP A 13 -24.15 0.52 -3.05
C ASP A 13 -23.61 0.70 -1.62
N ALA A 14 -22.59 -0.09 -1.25
CA ALA A 14 -21.92 0.04 0.03
C ALA A 14 -21.14 1.36 0.15
N VAL A 15 -20.58 1.86 -0.95
CA VAL A 15 -19.93 3.18 -0.99
C VAL A 15 -20.95 4.31 -0.84
N ALA A 16 -22.14 4.16 -1.43
CA ALA A 16 -23.17 5.19 -1.42
C ALA A 16 -23.79 5.46 -0.04
N VAL A 17 -23.66 4.53 0.90
CA VAL A 17 -24.19 4.65 2.27
C VAL A 17 -23.14 5.07 3.30
N LEU A 18 -21.87 5.24 2.90
CA LEU A 18 -20.81 5.71 3.79
C LEU A 18 -21.08 7.15 4.22
N ASP A 19 -20.76 7.44 5.48
CA ASP A 19 -20.68 8.83 5.91
C ASP A 19 -19.43 9.53 5.34
N LEU A 20 -19.43 10.86 5.33
CA LEU A 20 -18.32 11.64 4.77
C LEU A 20 -16.97 11.34 5.48
N PRO A 21 -16.90 11.26 6.82
CA PRO A 21 -15.69 10.83 7.52
C PRO A 21 -15.16 9.46 7.07
N GLU A 22 -16.01 8.44 6.98
CA GLU A 22 -15.68 7.08 6.55
C GLU A 22 -15.14 7.07 5.12
N PHE A 23 -15.83 7.78 4.22
CA PHE A 23 -15.40 7.90 2.83
C PHE A 23 -14.02 8.57 2.71
N LEU A 24 -13.79 9.67 3.43
CA LEU A 24 -12.49 10.37 3.44
C LEU A 24 -11.37 9.51 4.03
N TRP A 25 -11.70 8.66 5.01
CA TRP A 25 -10.73 7.73 5.59
C TRP A 25 -10.30 6.66 4.59
N LEU A 26 -11.24 6.04 3.87
CA LEU A 26 -10.94 5.08 2.81
C LEU A 26 -10.14 5.70 1.66
N LEU A 27 -10.48 6.94 1.27
CA LEU A 27 -9.75 7.74 0.29
C LEU A 27 -8.27 7.89 0.65
N ARG A 28 -7.96 8.18 1.93
CA ARG A 28 -6.57 8.33 2.40
C ARG A 28 -5.76 7.05 2.19
N GLY A 29 -6.37 5.89 2.45
CA GLY A 29 -5.72 4.59 2.25
C GLY A 29 -5.41 4.26 0.78
N LEU A 30 -6.06 4.93 -0.18
CA LEU A 30 -5.80 4.77 -1.62
C LEU A 30 -4.74 5.73 -2.17
N SER A 31 -4.24 6.66 -1.36
CA SER A 31 -3.20 7.59 -1.80
C SER A 31 -1.92 6.86 -2.21
N PRO A 32 -1.14 7.38 -3.18
CA PRO A 32 0.13 6.77 -3.57
C PRO A 32 1.07 6.52 -2.38
N SER A 33 1.12 7.47 -1.43
CA SER A 33 1.91 7.35 -0.21
C SER A 33 1.44 6.21 0.70
N ALA A 34 0.11 6.03 0.87
CA ALA A 34 -0.43 4.93 1.66
C ALA A 34 -0.11 3.57 1.02
N ARG A 35 -0.23 3.46 -0.31
CA ARG A 35 0.12 2.26 -1.06
C ARG A 35 1.61 1.95 -0.98
N PHE A 36 2.47 2.96 -1.09
CA PHE A 36 3.90 2.83 -0.88
C PHE A 36 4.21 2.34 0.53
N MET A 37 3.61 2.95 1.57
CA MET A 37 3.84 2.54 2.96
C MET A 37 3.38 1.11 3.24
N LYS A 38 2.28 0.66 2.63
CA LYS A 38 1.82 -0.72 2.70
C LYS A 38 2.83 -1.66 2.02
N ALA A 39 3.20 -1.38 0.78
CA ALA A 39 4.19 -2.17 0.04
C ALA A 39 5.56 -2.22 0.76
N TRP A 40 6.01 -1.10 1.32
CA TRP A 40 7.25 -1.01 2.09
C TRP A 40 7.20 -1.85 3.38
N ARG A 41 6.04 -1.89 4.05
CA ARG A 41 5.84 -2.70 5.25
C ARG A 41 5.80 -4.19 4.94
N ASP A 42 5.14 -4.54 3.85
CA ASP A 42 4.95 -5.93 3.41
C ASP A 42 6.20 -6.48 2.70
N ALA A 43 7.11 -5.61 2.26
CA ALA A 43 8.37 -6.01 1.64
C ALA A 43 9.21 -6.85 2.62
N PRO A 44 9.75 -8.00 2.18
CA PRO A 44 10.68 -8.77 2.98
C PRO A 44 11.86 -7.90 3.37
N ARG A 45 12.15 -7.81 4.67
CA ARG A 45 13.39 -7.18 5.15
C ARG A 45 14.51 -8.17 4.94
N ASN A 46 15.13 -8.12 3.77
CA ASN A 46 16.40 -8.79 3.57
C ASN A 46 17.42 -8.14 4.51
N VAL A 47 17.91 -8.92 5.46
CA VAL A 47 19.10 -8.56 6.23
C VAL A 47 20.27 -8.91 5.32
N TYR A 48 20.82 -7.91 4.64
CA TYR A 48 22.02 -8.07 3.85
C TYR A 48 23.20 -8.27 4.80
N THR A 49 24.00 -9.28 4.52
CA THR A 49 25.28 -9.48 5.18
C THR A 49 26.35 -8.61 4.51
N ASP A 50 27.45 -8.35 5.21
CA ASP A 50 28.59 -7.63 4.62
C ASP A 50 29.12 -8.33 3.36
N ALA A 51 28.98 -9.66 3.28
CA ALA A 51 29.33 -10.44 2.10
C ALA A 51 28.42 -10.16 0.90
N ASP A 52 27.12 -9.95 1.12
CA ASP A 52 26.17 -9.59 0.05
C ASP A 52 26.46 -8.20 -0.52
N ILE A 53 26.90 -7.28 0.33
CA ILE A 53 27.25 -5.90 -0.05
C ILE A 53 28.55 -5.89 -0.87
N ALA A 54 29.56 -6.65 -0.44
CA ALA A 54 30.84 -6.76 -1.15
C ALA A 54 30.65 -7.31 -2.58
N ALA A 55 29.76 -8.29 -2.78
CA ALA A 55 29.51 -8.89 -4.08
C ALA A 55 28.90 -7.93 -5.13
N VAL A 56 28.25 -6.84 -4.71
CA VAL A 56 27.69 -5.82 -5.61
C VAL A 56 28.74 -4.80 -6.03
N HIS A 57 29.78 -4.60 -5.22
CA HIS A 57 30.79 -3.55 -5.41
C HIS A 57 31.93 -3.94 -6.36
N ASP A 58 32.07 -5.25 -6.66
CA ASP A 58 33.11 -5.82 -7.53
C ASP A 58 32.66 -6.06 -9.00
N ASN A 59 31.46 -5.60 -9.39
CA ASN A 59 30.96 -5.55 -10.78
C ASN A 59 30.94 -4.12 -11.31
#